data_AF-A0A2G6EB14-F1
#
_entry.id   AF-A0A2G6EB14-F1
#
_cell.length_a   1.000
_cell.length_b   1.000
_cell.length_c   1.000
_cell.angle_alpha   90.00
_cell.angle_beta   90.00
_cell.angle_gamma   90.00
#
_symmetry.space_group_name_H-M   'P 1'
#
loop_
_entity.id
_entity.type
_entity.pdbx_description
1 polymer ?
#
loop_
_entity_poly.entity_id
_entity_poly.type
_entity_poly.pdbx_seq_one_letter_code
_entity_poly.pdbx_strand_id
1 'polypeptide(L)' 'MVNKKARGDEEIPNLGYRDIIIQNYLIFCTIDKSTILIHRILHSASNYK' A
#
# COMPACT_ATOMS: atom_id res chain seq x y z
N MET A 1 -4.85 -24.79 -5.87
CA MET A 1 -5.46 -23.67 -6.62
C MET A 1 -6.60 -23.08 -5.79
N VAL A 2 -6.35 -21.98 -5.06
CA VAL A 2 -7.39 -20.96 -4.79
C VAL A 2 -6.66 -19.62 -4.83
N ASN A 3 -6.73 -18.96 -5.99
CA ASN A 3 -6.16 -17.65 -6.19
C ASN A 3 -7.19 -16.62 -5.69
N LYS A 4 -7.02 -16.15 -4.44
CA LYS A 4 -7.90 -15.13 -3.87
C LYS A 4 -7.42 -13.76 -4.36
N LYS A 5 -7.68 -13.45 -5.63
CA LYS A 5 -7.36 -12.16 -6.24
C LYS A 5 -8.29 -11.11 -5.64
N ALA A 6 -7.81 -10.34 -4.67
CA ALA A 6 -8.53 -9.18 -4.16
C ALA A 6 -8.68 -8.21 -5.33
N ARG A 7 -9.92 -7.78 -5.61
CA ARG A 7 -10.26 -6.91 -6.76
C ARG A 7 -9.55 -5.53 -6.76
N GLY A 8 -8.74 -5.21 -5.74
CA GLY A 8 -8.05 -3.92 -5.62
C GLY A 8 -6.56 -3.92 -5.98
N ASP A 9 -5.88 -5.07 -6.07
CA ASP A 9 -4.41 -5.08 -6.18
C ASP A 9 -3.91 -4.58 -7.56
N GLU A 10 -4.75 -4.69 -8.60
CA GLU A 10 -4.41 -4.20 -9.96
C GLU A 10 -4.80 -2.73 -10.19
N GLU A 11 -5.57 -2.11 -9.29
CA GLU A 11 -6.03 -0.72 -9.42
C GLU A 11 -5.08 0.29 -8.73
N ILE A 12 -4.40 -0.12 -7.66
CA ILE A 12 -3.55 0.75 -6.84
C ILE A 12 -2.37 1.35 -7.65
N PRO A 13 -1.62 0.60 -8.47
CA PRO A 13 -0.51 1.16 -9.24
C PRO A 13 -0.99 2.15 -10.31
N ASN A 14 -2.16 1.91 -10.89
CA ASN A 14 -2.75 2.77 -11.93
C ASN A 14 -3.25 4.11 -11.39
N LEU A 15 -3.42 4.24 -10.07
CA LEU A 15 -3.79 5.47 -9.38
C LEU A 15 -2.57 6.30 -8.91
N GLY A 16 -1.35 5.85 -9.24
CA GLY A 16 -0.10 6.54 -8.86
C GLY A 16 0.35 6.29 -7.42
N TYR A 17 -0.31 5.38 -6.71
CA TYR A 17 0.08 4.97 -5.37
C TYR A 17 1.28 4.02 -5.44
N ARG A 18 2.16 4.16 -4.45
CA ARG A 18 3.26 3.25 -4.17
C ARG A 18 3.10 2.73 -2.75
N ASP A 19 3.39 1.46 -2.57
CA ASP A 19 3.53 0.80 -1.29
C ASP A 19 5.01 0.67 -0.91
N ILE A 20 5.32 1.01 0.32
CA ILE A 20 6.66 0.87 0.91
C ILE A 20 6.53 -0.03 2.13
N ILE A 21 7.29 -1.13 2.13
CA ILE A 21 7.37 -2.07 3.25
C ILE A 21 8.64 -1.80 4.05
N ILE A 22 8.51 -1.43 5.32
CA ILE A 22 9.63 -1.24 6.24
C ILE A 22 9.34 -1.98 7.53
N GLN A 23 10.15 -3.00 7.84
CA GLN A 23 9.92 -3.90 8.98
C GLN A 23 8.47 -4.44 8.97
N ASN A 24 7.71 -4.11 10.02
CA ASN A 24 6.33 -4.50 10.22
C ASN A 24 5.34 -3.40 9.81
N TYR A 25 5.74 -2.47 8.93
CA TYR A 25 4.88 -1.40 8.46
C TYR A 25 4.68 -1.46 6.95
N LEU A 26 3.43 -1.25 6.53
CA LEU A 26 3.03 -0.99 5.15
C LEU A 26 2.62 0.46 5.02
N ILE A 27 3.30 1.21 4.16
CA ILE A 27 3.10 2.64 3.96
C ILE A 27 2.56 2.86 2.56
N PHE A 28 1.42 3.54 2.45
CA PHE A 28 0.84 3.97 1.18
C PHE A 28 1.18 5.44 0.94
N CYS A 29 1.84 5.71 -0.18
CA CYS A 29 2.21 7.07 -0.55
C CYS A 29 2.01 7.33 -2.04
N THR A 30 2.01 8.61 -2.40
CA THR A 30 2.20 9.07 -3.78
C THR A 30 3.46 9.93 -3.85
N ILE A 31 4.11 9.96 -5.01
CA ILE A 31 5.28 10.81 -5.26
C ILE A 31 4.86 11.91 -6.22
N ASP A 32 4.99 13.17 -5.81
CA ASP A 32 4.80 14.33 -6.67
C ASP A 32 6.09 15.16 -6.73
N LYS A 33 6.72 15.19 -7.91
CA LYS A 33 8.00 15.87 -8.19
C LYS A 33 9.11 15.52 -7.18
N SER A 34 9.24 16.28 -6.09
CA SER A 34 10.22 16.14 -5.01
C SER A 34 9.59 15.93 -3.64
N THR A 35 8.28 15.67 -3.59
CA THR A 35 7.49 15.50 -2.36
C THR A 35 6.91 14.09 -2.30
N ILE A 36 7.01 13.46 -1.14
CA ILE A 36 6.34 12.20 -0.84
C ILE A 36 5.12 12.53 0.03
N LEU A 37 3.94 12.20 -0.46
CA LEU A 37 2.68 12.36 0.27
C LEU A 37 2.29 11.01 0.86
N ILE A 38 2.40 10.89 2.18
CA ILE A 38 1.99 9.67 2.88
C ILE A 38 0.49 9.76 3.18
N HIS A 39 -0.27 8.82 2.64
CA HIS A 39 -1.72 8.73 2.82
C HIS A 39 -2.09 7.84 4.00
N ARG A 40 -1.32 6.77 4.22
CA ARG A 40 -1.60 5.80 5.28
C ARG A 40 -0.35 5.06 5.70
N ILE A 41 -0.22 4.83 7.00
CA ILE A 41 0.78 3.95 7.61
C ILE A 41 0.01 2.89 8.38
N LEU A 42 0.24 1.62 8.03
CA LEU A 42 -0.36 0.47 8.68
C LEU A 42 0.72 -0.36 9.34
N HIS A 43 0.53 -0.73 10.59
CA HIS A 43 1.33 -1.76 11.23
C HIS A 43 0.79 -3.14 10.84
N SER A 44 1.66 -4.11 10.59
CA SER A 44 1.29 -5.47 10.19
C SER A 44 0.51 -6.19 11.29
N ALA A 45 0.73 -5.86 12.56
CA ALA A 45 -0.10 -6.34 13.67
C ALA A 45 -1.44 -5.59 13.83
N SER A 46 -1.65 -4.48 13.10
CA SER A 46 -2.97 -3.80 13.06
C SER A 46 -3.93 -4.45 12.06
N ASN A 47 -3.51 -5.48 11.33
CA ASN A 47 -4.40 -6.32 10.53
C ASN A 47 -4.80 -7.61 11.26
N TYR A 48 -5.28 -7.50 12.50
CA TYR A 48 -6.01 -8.57 13.17
C TYR A 48 -7.52 -8.28 13.11
N LYS A 49 -8.14 -8.58 11.96
CA LYS A 49 -9.45 -9.24 11.79
C LYS A 49 -9.86 -9.32 10.33
#